data_AF-A0A086XQV5-F1
#
_entry.id   AF-A0A086XQV5-F1
#
_cell.length_a   1.000
_cell.length_b   1.000
_cell.length_c   1.000
_cell.angle_alpha   90.00
_cell.angle_beta   90.00
_cell.angle_gamma   90.00
#
_symmetry.space_group_name_H-M   'P 1'
#
loop_
_entity.id
_entity.type
_entity.pdbx_description
1 polymer ?
#
loop_
_entity_poly.entity_id
_entity_poly.type
_entity_poly.pdbx_seq_one_letter_code
_entity_poly.pdbx_strand_id
1 'polypeptide(L)'
;QSVRFSGSTSDFAGQDLTFTYHYDFGDDWTHVIRIEEWLSLDPLPRHAECTEGARARPPEDVGGPWSYADFLETIRDPNHEDHMSNLRWAGGHFDPDWFDIELINRDLRNTFRKNTSRRLHQPKPKPSGR
;
A
#
# COMPACT_ATOMS: atom_id res chain seq x y z
N GLN A 1 13.69 -3.02 1.34
CA GLN A 1 14.71 -3.51 2.31
C GLN A 1 14.00 -3.85 3.61
N SER A 2 14.43 -4.91 4.30
CA SER A 2 13.80 -5.35 5.55
C SER A 2 14.23 -4.43 6.70
N VAL A 3 13.29 -3.68 7.28
CA VAL A 3 13.52 -3.05 8.58
C VAL A 3 13.51 -4.15 9.63
N ARG A 4 14.67 -4.41 10.24
CA ARG A 4 14.75 -5.23 11.45
C ARG A 4 14.73 -4.28 12.64
N PHE A 5 13.69 -4.37 13.45
CA PHE A 5 13.72 -3.84 14.80
C PHE A 5 14.64 -4.76 15.63
N SER A 6 15.75 -4.23 16.12
CA SER A 6 16.72 -4.96 16.96
C SER A 6 16.51 -4.71 18.46
N GLY A 7 15.38 -4.12 18.84
CA GLY A 7 14.92 -3.98 20.23
C GLY A 7 13.71 -4.86 20.49
N SER A 8 13.53 -5.30 21.73
CA SER A 8 12.28 -5.94 22.13
C SER A 8 11.18 -4.89 22.09
N THR A 9 10.04 -5.17 21.44
CA THR A 9 8.88 -4.27 21.47
C THR A 9 8.37 -4.03 22.90
N SER A 10 8.78 -4.83 23.88
CA SER A 10 8.52 -4.61 25.31
C SER A 10 9.11 -3.31 25.85
N ASP A 11 10.24 -2.82 25.31
CA ASP A 11 10.93 -1.63 25.81
C ASP A 11 10.13 -0.34 25.57
N PHE A 12 9.11 -0.48 24.73
CA PHE A 12 8.25 0.55 24.17
C PHE A 12 6.79 0.40 24.64
N ALA A 13 6.48 -0.68 25.36
CA ALA A 13 5.12 -1.02 25.75
C ALA A 13 4.50 0.07 26.63
N GLY A 14 3.27 0.48 26.30
CA GLY A 14 2.53 1.50 27.04
C GLY A 14 2.91 2.94 26.70
N GLN A 15 3.80 3.17 25.73
CA GLN A 15 4.12 4.51 25.23
C GLN A 15 3.33 4.81 23.95
N ASP A 16 2.98 6.08 23.76
CA ASP A 16 2.55 6.60 22.46
C ASP A 16 3.78 6.77 21.57
N LEU A 17 3.83 6.02 20.46
CA LEU A 17 5.00 5.95 19.60
C LEU A 17 4.63 6.23 18.16
N THR A 18 5.40 7.13 17.56
CA THR A 18 5.31 7.49 16.16
C THR A 18 6.68 7.38 15.53
N PHE A 19 6.76 6.67 14.40
CA PHE A 19 7.97 6.52 13.60
C PHE A 19 7.72 6.99 12.19
N THR A 20 8.73 7.60 11.59
CA THR A 20 8.72 7.91 10.16
C THR A 20 9.48 6.81 9.42
N TYR A 21 8.82 6.16 8.47
CA TYR A 21 9.39 5.16 7.60
C TYR A 21 9.58 5.74 6.19
N HIS A 22 10.83 5.97 5.80
CA HIS A 22 11.18 6.32 4.43
C HIS A 22 11.25 5.04 3.59
N TYR A 23 10.39 4.98 2.58
CA TYR A 23 10.31 3.92 1.59
C TYR A 23 10.78 4.45 0.24
N ASP A 24 11.55 3.63 -0.48
CA ASP A 24 12.12 3.96 -1.78
C ASP A 24 12.90 5.28 -1.79
N PHE A 25 14.22 5.20 -1.60
CA PHE A 25 15.08 6.40 -1.60
C PHE A 25 15.16 7.10 -2.96
N GLY A 26 14.66 6.52 -4.05
CA GLY A 26 14.51 7.21 -5.32
C GLY A 26 13.31 8.15 -5.32
N ASP A 27 12.16 7.64 -4.87
CA ASP A 27 10.88 8.35 -4.88
C ASP A 27 10.57 9.14 -3.59
N ASP A 28 11.34 8.91 -2.53
CA ASP A 28 11.25 9.55 -1.20
C ASP A 28 9.84 9.47 -0.57
N TRP A 29 9.23 8.28 -0.62
CA TRP A 29 7.96 8.05 0.06
C TRP A 29 8.16 8.07 1.57
N THR A 30 7.34 8.87 2.26
CA THR A 30 7.38 8.97 3.71
C THR A 30 6.08 8.43 4.30
N HIS A 31 6.17 7.38 5.10
CA HIS A 31 5.06 6.82 5.86
C HIS A 31 5.18 7.18 7.34
N VAL A 32 4.09 7.64 7.96
CA VAL A 32 4.01 7.81 9.41
C VAL A 32 3.37 6.56 9.99
N ILE A 33 4.08 5.87 10.88
CA ILE A 33 3.61 4.68 11.58
C ILE A 33 3.40 5.05 13.03
N ARG A 34 2.15 4.93 13.51
CA ARG A 34 1.78 5.17 14.90
C ARG A 34 1.33 3.88 15.56
N ILE A 35 1.76 3.66 16.80
CA ILE A 35 1.27 2.56 17.63
C ILE A 35 0.11 3.08 18.45
N GLU A 36 -1.10 2.64 18.11
CA GLU A 36 -2.34 3.13 18.74
C GLU A 36 -2.72 2.34 19.99
N GLU A 37 -2.48 1.02 19.97
CA GLU A 37 -2.81 0.14 21.09
C GLU A 37 -1.81 -1.02 21.21
N TRP A 38 -1.50 -1.39 22.45
CA TRP A 38 -0.67 -2.53 22.79
C TRP A 38 -1.55 -3.69 23.25
N LEU A 39 -1.76 -4.67 22.37
CA LEU A 39 -2.61 -5.82 22.66
C LEU A 39 -1.78 -7.04 23.11
N SER A 40 -2.24 -7.71 24.17
CA SER A 40 -1.74 -9.03 24.56
C SER A 40 -2.64 -10.09 23.93
N LEU A 41 -2.14 -10.79 22.90
CA LEU A 41 -2.90 -11.78 22.15
C LEU A 41 -2.39 -13.19 22.46
N ASP A 42 -3.29 -14.08 22.85
CA ASP A 42 -3.04 -15.52 22.98
C ASP A 42 -4.17 -16.32 22.30
N PRO A 43 -3.90 -17.03 21.19
CA PRO A 43 -2.59 -17.18 20.54
C PRO A 43 -2.18 -15.93 19.73
N LEU A 44 -0.87 -15.73 19.58
CA LEU A 44 -0.34 -14.71 18.67
C LEU A 44 -0.75 -15.00 17.21
N PRO A 45 -1.21 -13.99 16.45
CA PRO A 45 -1.57 -14.17 15.06
C PRO A 45 -0.34 -14.50 14.22
N ARG A 46 -0.52 -15.37 13.22
CA ARG A 46 0.57 -15.81 12.31
C ARG A 46 0.89 -14.81 11.21
N HIS A 47 0.05 -13.81 11.01
CA HIS A 47 0.16 -12.78 9.98
C HIS A 47 -0.44 -11.47 10.50
N ALA A 48 -0.04 -10.36 9.88
CA ALA A 48 -0.70 -9.09 10.09
C ALA A 48 -2.09 -9.08 9.43
N GLU A 49 -3.02 -8.35 10.03
CA GLU A 49 -4.35 -8.10 9.51
C GLU A 49 -4.55 -6.60 9.36
N CYS A 50 -5.04 -6.19 8.20
CA CYS A 50 -5.55 -4.86 7.93
C CYS A 50 -7.00 -4.83 8.42
N THR A 51 -7.29 -3.92 9.35
CA THR A 51 -8.61 -3.70 9.94
C THR A 51 -9.39 -2.60 9.24
N GLU A 52 -8.68 -1.64 8.65
CA GLU A 52 -9.25 -0.53 7.91
C GLU A 52 -8.22 0.10 6.97
N GLY A 53 -8.70 0.99 6.10
CA GLY A 53 -7.89 1.80 5.21
C GLY A 53 -8.75 2.47 4.14
N ALA A 54 -8.11 3.33 3.35
CA ALA A 54 -8.77 4.06 2.30
C ALA A 54 -7.77 4.39 1.19
N ARG A 55 -8.31 4.56 -0.02
CA ARG A 55 -7.60 4.91 -1.25
C ARG A 55 -6.59 3.85 -1.71
N ALA A 56 -6.29 3.92 -2.99
CA ALA A 56 -5.28 3.07 -3.57
C ALA A 56 -3.88 3.54 -3.17
N ARG A 57 -2.97 2.57 -2.99
CA ARG A 57 -1.54 2.86 -2.94
C ARG A 57 -1.08 3.45 -4.29
N PRO A 58 -0.12 4.38 -4.30
CA PRO A 58 0.52 4.83 -5.54
C PRO A 58 1.09 3.65 -6.34
N PRO A 59 1.11 3.71 -7.68
CA PRO A 59 1.89 2.77 -8.49
C PRO A 59 3.36 2.77 -8.07
N GLU A 60 4.04 1.62 -8.12
CA GLU A 60 5.49 1.56 -7.91
C GLU A 60 6.20 2.41 -8.98
N ASP A 61 7.31 3.02 -8.61
CA ASP A 61 8.16 3.83 -9.51
C ASP A 61 7.43 5.01 -10.18
N VAL A 62 6.38 5.57 -9.55
CA VAL A 62 5.64 6.72 -10.07
C VAL A 62 6.43 8.03 -9.99
N GLY A 63 7.53 8.07 -9.24
CA GLY A 63 8.37 9.26 -9.08
C GLY A 63 8.00 10.10 -7.86
N GLY A 64 7.52 9.46 -6.80
CA GLY A 64 7.21 10.11 -5.52
C GLY A 64 5.90 10.88 -5.46
N PRO A 65 5.64 11.60 -4.34
CA PRO A 65 4.36 12.25 -4.07
C PRO A 65 3.92 13.29 -5.10
N TRP A 66 4.86 14.08 -5.63
CA TRP A 66 4.57 15.11 -6.64
C TRP A 66 4.13 14.49 -7.96
N SER A 67 4.92 13.55 -8.47
CA SER A 67 4.61 12.84 -9.72
C SER A 67 3.33 12.00 -9.59
N TYR A 68 3.03 11.48 -8.39
CA TYR A 68 1.74 10.84 -8.14
C TYR A 68 0.56 11.81 -8.25
N ALA A 69 0.69 13.06 -7.79
CA ALA A 69 -0.36 14.07 -7.96
C ALA A 69 -0.58 14.38 -9.46
N ASP A 70 0.49 14.58 -10.22
CA ASP A 70 0.41 14.81 -11.68
C ASP A 70 -0.21 13.60 -12.42
N PHE A 71 0.17 12.39 -12.00
CA PHE A 71 -0.44 11.15 -12.50
C PHE A 71 -1.95 11.14 -12.26
N LEU A 72 -2.40 11.48 -11.05
CA LEU A 72 -3.83 11.53 -10.70
C LEU A 72 -4.59 12.57 -11.54
N GLU A 73 -4.01 13.75 -11.77
CA GLU A 73 -4.61 14.76 -12.64
C GLU A 73 -4.73 14.26 -14.08
N THR A 74 -3.67 13.60 -14.59
CA THR A 74 -3.63 13.06 -15.94
C THR A 74 -4.67 11.97 -16.17
N ILE A 75 -4.79 10.99 -15.26
CA ILE A 75 -5.76 9.91 -15.42
C ILE A 75 -7.20 10.36 -15.17
N ARG A 76 -7.40 11.52 -14.53
CA ARG A 76 -8.73 12.09 -14.29
C ARG A 76 -9.33 12.76 -15.52
N ASP A 77 -8.50 13.28 -16.43
CA ASP A 77 -8.95 13.88 -17.68
C ASP A 77 -8.83 12.90 -18.86
N PRO A 78 -9.95 12.36 -19.39
CA PRO A 78 -9.93 11.45 -20.53
C PRO A 78 -9.43 12.08 -21.83
N ASN A 79 -9.38 13.41 -21.92
CA ASN A 79 -8.89 14.14 -23.10
C ASN A 79 -7.40 14.50 -22.99
N HIS A 80 -6.77 14.27 -21.83
CA HIS A 80 -5.34 14.50 -21.68
C HIS A 80 -4.56 13.56 -22.62
N GLU A 81 -3.54 14.09 -23.31
CA GLU A 81 -2.78 13.33 -24.29
C GLU A 81 -2.16 12.05 -23.68
N ASP A 82 -1.68 12.16 -22.44
CA ASP A 82 -1.09 11.05 -21.68
C ASP A 82 -2.08 10.19 -20.87
N HIS A 83 -3.38 10.42 -20.96
CA HIS A 83 -4.38 9.67 -20.18
C HIS A 83 -4.24 8.15 -20.37
N MET A 84 -4.23 7.71 -21.62
CA MET A 84 -4.19 6.29 -21.96
C MET A 84 -2.81 5.66 -21.76
N SER A 85 -1.72 6.40 -21.94
CA SER A 85 -0.36 5.91 -21.66
C SER A 85 -0.18 5.68 -20.15
N ASN A 86 -0.61 6.63 -19.32
CA ASN A 86 -0.52 6.52 -17.86
C ASN A 86 -1.37 5.36 -17.32
N LEU A 87 -2.61 5.20 -17.80
CA LEU A 87 -3.42 4.05 -17.40
C LEU A 87 -2.78 2.73 -17.82
N ARG A 88 -2.24 2.62 -19.04
CA ARG A 88 -1.55 1.39 -19.50
C ARG A 88 -0.34 1.07 -18.63
N TRP A 89 0.47 2.06 -18.30
CA TRP A 89 1.62 1.90 -17.40
C TRP A 89 1.18 1.42 -16.01
N ALA A 90 0.07 1.96 -15.49
CA ALA A 90 -0.52 1.55 -14.22
C ALA A 90 -1.24 0.18 -14.24
N GLY A 91 -1.14 -0.61 -15.32
CA GLY A 91 -1.77 -1.94 -15.45
C GLY A 91 -3.08 -1.96 -16.25
N GLY A 92 -3.38 -0.85 -16.93
CA GLY A 92 -4.55 -0.65 -17.79
C GLY A 92 -5.78 -0.09 -17.06
N HIS A 93 -5.72 0.07 -15.74
CA HIS A 93 -6.77 0.63 -14.90
C HIS A 93 -6.18 1.12 -13.59
N PHE A 94 -6.65 2.27 -13.11
CA PHE A 94 -6.33 2.79 -11.79
C PHE A 94 -7.52 3.59 -11.25
N ASP A 95 -8.08 3.12 -10.14
CA ASP A 95 -9.06 3.84 -9.33
C ASP A 95 -8.35 4.40 -8.07
N PRO A 96 -8.23 5.73 -7.93
CA PRO A 96 -7.55 6.35 -6.79
C PRO A 96 -8.22 6.07 -5.43
N ASP A 97 -9.51 5.75 -5.43
CA ASP A 97 -10.30 5.50 -4.22
C ASP A 97 -10.44 4.01 -3.91
N TRP A 98 -9.87 3.14 -4.76
CA TRP A 98 -9.95 1.71 -4.60
C TRP A 98 -9.30 1.22 -3.29
N PHE A 99 -10.08 0.47 -2.51
CA PHE A 99 -9.62 -0.23 -1.31
C PHE A 99 -10.44 -1.51 -1.11
N ASP A 100 -9.77 -2.66 -1.04
CA ASP A 100 -10.39 -3.98 -0.83
C ASP A 100 -9.68 -4.70 0.32
N ILE A 101 -10.27 -4.62 1.51
CA ILE A 101 -9.71 -5.19 2.74
C ILE A 101 -9.56 -6.71 2.67
N GLU A 102 -10.48 -7.40 2.00
CA GLU A 102 -10.44 -8.86 1.86
C GLU A 102 -9.26 -9.28 0.98
N LEU A 103 -9.06 -8.55 -0.12
CA LEU A 103 -7.93 -8.75 -1.02
C LEU A 103 -6.60 -8.44 -0.33
N ILE A 104 -6.52 -7.31 0.38
CA ILE A 104 -5.32 -6.90 1.12
C ILE A 104 -4.97 -7.96 2.16
N ASN A 105 -5.93 -8.41 2.97
CA ASN A 105 -5.69 -9.45 3.98
C ASN A 105 -5.29 -10.79 3.35
N ARG A 106 -5.80 -11.10 2.15
CA ARG A 106 -5.34 -12.27 1.38
C ARG A 106 -3.88 -12.14 0.96
N ASP A 107 -3.46 -10.97 0.51
CA ASP A 107 -2.08 -10.72 0.12
C ASP A 107 -1.14 -10.71 1.37
N LEU A 108 -1.58 -10.15 2.50
CA LEU A 108 -0.86 -10.17 3.79
C LEU A 108 -0.61 -11.60 4.30
N ARG A 109 -1.63 -12.48 4.25
CA ARG A 109 -1.50 -13.90 4.60
C ARG A 109 -0.40 -14.65 3.85
N ASN A 110 -0.06 -14.18 2.65
CA ASN A 110 0.95 -14.80 1.79
C ASN A 110 2.32 -14.10 1.84
N THR A 111 2.43 -12.91 2.46
CA THR A 111 3.62 -12.05 2.35
C THR A 111 4.90 -12.69 2.90
N PHE A 112 4.81 -13.55 3.92
CA PHE A 112 5.96 -14.25 4.50
C PHE A 112 6.27 -15.61 3.85
N ARG A 113 5.52 -16.02 2.82
CA ARG A 113 5.77 -17.26 2.08
C ARG A 113 6.85 -17.01 1.00
N LYS A 114 7.84 -17.91 0.94
CA LYS A 114 8.86 -17.90 -0.12
C LYS A 114 8.20 -18.01 -1.51
N ASN A 115 8.75 -17.32 -2.50
CA ASN A 115 8.30 -17.30 -3.90
C ASN A 115 6.87 -16.76 -4.14
N THR A 116 6.35 -15.93 -3.24
CA THR A 116 5.06 -15.26 -3.46
C THR A 116 5.25 -14.05 -4.37
N SER A 117 4.53 -14.02 -5.50
CA SER A 117 4.44 -12.84 -6.34
C SER A 117 3.58 -11.77 -5.67
N ARG A 118 4.06 -10.53 -5.64
CA ARG A 118 3.32 -9.38 -5.12
C ARG A 118 2.44 -8.80 -6.22
N ARG A 119 1.24 -8.37 -5.85
CA ARG A 119 0.33 -7.68 -6.75
C ARG A 119 0.83 -6.26 -7.01
N LEU A 120 1.26 -6.00 -8.24
CA LEU A 120 1.73 -4.69 -8.66
C LEU A 120 0.58 -3.74 -9.05
N HIS A 121 -0.47 -4.29 -9.67
CA HIS A 121 -1.58 -3.50 -10.22
C HIS A 121 -2.92 -3.84 -9.58
N GLN A 122 -3.84 -2.87 -9.62
CA GLN A 122 -5.21 -3.09 -9.17
C GLN A 122 -5.88 -4.21 -9.99
N PRO A 123 -6.74 -5.03 -9.36
CA PRO A 123 -7.60 -5.95 -10.11
C PRO A 123 -8.43 -5.16 -11.12
N LYS A 124 -8.56 -5.68 -12.34
CA LYS A 124 -9.46 -5.06 -13.32
C LYS A 124 -10.90 -5.11 -12.78
N PRO A 125 -11.70 -4.05 -12.95
CA PRO A 125 -13.11 -4.09 -12.61
C PRO A 125 -13.77 -5.23 -13.38
N LYS A 126 -14.71 -5.93 -12.71
CA LYS A 126 -15.51 -6.95 -13.40
C LYS A 126 -16.23 -6.27 -14.57
N PRO A 127 -16.27 -6.88 -15.77
CA PRO A 127 -17.08 -6.34 -16.85
C PRO A 127 -18.50 -6.17 -16.33
N SER A 128 -19.07 -4.98 -16.47
CA SER A 128 -20.50 -4.81 -16.29
C SER A 128 -21.18 -5.77 -17.27
N GLY A 129 -21.95 -6.72 -16.75
CA GLY A 129 -22.69 -7.67 -17.57
C GLY A 129 -23.53 -6.91 -18.59
N ARG A 130 -23.44 -7.33 -19.86
CA ARG A 130 -24.47 -6.99 -20.86
C ARG A 130 -25.75 -7.75 -20.55
#